data_AF-A0A841Q5D5-F1
#
_entry.id   AF-A0A841Q5D5-F1
#
_cell.length_a   1.000
_cell.length_b   1.000
_cell.length_c   1.000
_cell.angle_alpha   90.00
_cell.angle_beta   90.00
_cell.angle_gamma   90.00
#
_symmetry.space_group_name_H-M   'P 1'
#
loop_
_entity.id
_entity.type
_entity.pdbx_description
1 polymer ?
#
loop_
_entity_poly.entity_id
_entity_poly.type
_entity_poly.pdbx_seq_one_letter_code
_entity_poly.pdbx_strand_id
1 'polypeptide(L)'
;MNDLLQKVCFIFAGGAIQGFGMGVFLFPNDIPSGGAGGLAVLFHFLTAIDVGMALWIVNFSLLLVGMKYLGNKSAAGTLFAITITSISISFFEEAIHIPVRILWFDLLAGSIFLGLGIGILLRQGVSNGGIGVIALIISYKQHILPGKPLFWINCSIFMITSFVISWQIFIFALISQWISTRIVDIVCSLNVYYTYTLDWKRK
;
A
#
# COMPACT_ATOMS: atom_id res chain seq x y z
N MET A 1 3.07 -23.83 -16.35
CA MET A 1 2.61 -24.09 -14.97
C MET A 1 3.47 -23.35 -13.93
N ASN A 2 4.78 -23.22 -14.14
CA ASN A 2 5.67 -22.47 -13.24
C ASN A 2 5.40 -20.95 -13.16
N ASP A 3 4.97 -20.29 -14.24
CA ASP A 3 4.80 -18.82 -14.25
C ASP A 3 3.68 -18.33 -13.32
N LEU A 4 2.56 -19.06 -13.23
CA LEU A 4 1.45 -18.67 -12.36
C LEU A 4 1.83 -18.85 -10.88
N LEU A 5 2.48 -19.97 -10.55
CA LEU A 5 2.92 -20.25 -9.19
C LEU A 5 3.98 -19.25 -8.74
N GLN A 6 4.95 -18.94 -9.60
CA GLN A 6 5.95 -17.91 -9.36
C GLN A 6 5.31 -16.53 -9.14
N LYS A 7 4.31 -16.16 -9.95
CA LYS A 7 3.54 -14.92 -9.76
C LYS A 7 2.84 -14.87 -8.41
N VAL A 8 2.15 -15.94 -8.02
CA VAL A 8 1.47 -16.02 -6.72
C VAL A 8 2.46 -15.91 -5.56
N CYS A 9 3.61 -16.58 -5.64
CA CYS A 9 4.67 -16.47 -4.64
C CYS A 9 5.20 -15.03 -4.51
N PHE A 10 5.40 -14.31 -5.63
CA PHE A 10 5.81 -12.91 -5.57
C PHE A 10 4.73 -12.01 -4.98
N ILE A 11 3.45 -12.24 -5.29
CA ILE A 11 2.35 -11.47 -4.69
C ILE A 11 2.30 -11.73 -3.18
N PHE A 12 2.47 -12.99 -2.76
CA PHE A 12 2.51 -13.34 -1.36
C PHE A 12 3.69 -12.67 -0.64
N ALA A 13 4.90 -12.78 -1.19
CA ALA A 13 6.09 -12.16 -0.63
C ALA A 13 5.93 -10.63 -0.56
N GLY A 14 5.43 -9.99 -1.62
CA GLY A 14 5.19 -8.55 -1.66
C GLY A 14 4.21 -8.10 -0.58
N GLY A 15 3.07 -8.78 -0.46
CA GLY A 15 2.07 -8.49 0.57
C GLY A 15 2.58 -8.73 2.00
N ALA A 16 3.32 -9.82 2.22
CA ALA A 16 3.90 -10.13 3.53
C ALA A 16 4.98 -9.13 3.94
N ILE A 17 5.89 -8.76 3.04
CA ILE A 17 6.93 -7.75 3.28
C ILE A 17 6.29 -6.38 3.57
N GLN A 18 5.26 -6.03 2.81
CA GLN A 18 4.52 -4.82 3.05
C GLN A 18 3.83 -4.82 4.41
N GLY A 19 3.14 -5.92 4.74
CA GLY A 19 2.45 -6.07 6.02
C GLY A 19 3.42 -6.05 7.20
N PHE A 20 4.61 -6.63 7.04
CA PHE A 20 5.70 -6.52 8.01
C PHE A 20 6.13 -5.07 8.24
N GLY A 21 6.40 -4.32 7.17
CA GLY A 21 6.75 -2.90 7.27
C GLY A 21 5.68 -2.07 7.98
N MET A 22 4.42 -2.34 7.66
CA MET A 22 3.28 -1.61 8.22
C MET A 22 2.99 -1.99 9.67
N GLY A 23 2.81 -3.28 9.97
CA GLY A 23 2.40 -3.77 11.29
C GLY A 23 3.50 -3.70 12.34
N VAL A 24 4.79 -3.86 11.97
CA VAL A 24 5.88 -3.83 12.97
C VAL A 24 6.35 -2.42 13.27
N PHE A 25 6.40 -1.55 12.26
CA PHE A 25 7.09 -0.26 12.38
C PHE A 25 6.16 0.96 12.26
N LEU A 26 5.28 0.99 11.26
CA LEU A 26 4.50 2.20 10.98
C LEU A 26 3.27 2.33 11.89
N PHE A 27 2.40 1.33 11.88
CA PHE A 27 1.10 1.37 12.55
C PHE A 27 1.17 1.40 14.08
N PRO A 28 2.13 0.75 14.76
CA PRO A 28 2.31 0.93 16.20
C PRO A 28 2.66 2.37 16.63
N ASN A 29 3.09 3.21 15.68
CA ASN A 29 3.37 4.63 15.89
C ASN A 29 2.30 5.52 15.22
N ASP A 30 1.15 4.95 14.84
CA ASP A 30 0.06 5.60 14.10
C ASP A 30 0.49 6.26 12.79
N ILE A 31 1.61 5.84 12.18
CA ILE A 31 2.12 6.44 10.95
C ILE A 31 1.34 5.88 9.75
N PRO A 32 0.60 6.71 9.00
CA PRO A 32 -0.07 6.30 7.77
C PRO A 32 0.92 5.85 6.70
N SER A 33 0.68 4.69 6.10
CA SER A 33 1.49 4.16 4.99
C SER A 33 1.11 4.72 3.61
N GLY A 34 0.04 5.51 3.52
CA GLY A 34 -0.56 6.00 2.28
C GLY A 34 -2.04 6.33 2.50
N GLY A 35 -2.78 6.70 1.45
CA GLY A 35 -4.17 7.12 1.61
C GLY A 35 -5.09 6.07 2.25
N ALA A 36 -5.10 4.82 1.76
CA ALA A 36 -5.90 3.75 2.37
C ALA A 36 -5.38 3.36 3.77
N GLY A 37 -4.05 3.40 3.97
CA GLY A 37 -3.45 3.18 5.29
C GLY A 37 -3.84 4.25 6.31
N GLY A 38 -3.93 5.52 5.90
CA GLY A 38 -4.36 6.62 6.77
C GLY A 38 -5.82 6.53 7.16
N LEU A 39 -6.69 6.09 6.24
CA LEU A 39 -8.08 5.77 6.57
C LEU A 39 -8.16 4.57 7.52
N ALA A 40 -7.32 3.55 7.33
CA ALA A 40 -7.29 2.37 8.19
C ALA A 40 -6.87 2.73 9.63
N VAL A 41 -5.79 3.51 9.78
CA VAL A 41 -5.31 4.01 11.09
C VAL A 41 -6.39 4.86 11.76
N LEU A 42 -7.04 5.76 11.00
CA LEU A 42 -8.14 6.57 11.53
C LEU A 42 -9.32 5.69 11.98
N PHE A 43 -9.68 4.68 11.20
CA PHE A 43 -10.78 3.77 11.52
C PHE A 43 -10.47 2.92 12.76
N HIS A 44 -9.25 2.42 12.86
CA HIS A 44 -8.76 1.73 14.06
C HIS A 44 -8.86 2.63 15.29
N PHE A 45 -8.36 3.86 15.21
CA PHE A 45 -8.39 4.83 16.31
C PHE A 45 -9.83 5.12 16.81
N LEU A 46 -10.80 5.17 15.90
CA LEU A 46 -12.20 5.47 16.24
C LEU A 46 -13.01 4.25 16.72
N THR A 47 -12.67 3.05 16.25
CA THR A 47 -13.50 1.85 16.47
C THR A 47 -12.83 0.77 17.32
N ALA A 48 -11.54 0.92 17.63
CA ALA A 48 -10.69 -0.07 18.30
C ALA A 48 -10.64 -1.44 17.60
N ILE A 49 -11.03 -1.51 16.32
CA ILE A 49 -10.88 -2.72 15.49
C ILE A 49 -9.43 -2.83 15.04
N ASP A 50 -8.85 -4.03 15.06
CA ASP A 50 -7.52 -4.34 14.51
C ASP A 50 -7.19 -3.58 13.20
N VAL A 51 -6.00 -2.97 13.15
CA VAL A 51 -5.59 -2.14 12.00
C VAL A 51 -5.54 -2.94 10.70
N GLY A 52 -5.11 -4.21 10.75
CA GLY A 52 -5.11 -5.08 9.57
C GLY A 52 -6.51 -5.28 9.03
N MET A 53 -7.49 -5.54 9.89
CA MET A 53 -8.90 -5.67 9.51
C MET A 53 -9.48 -4.35 8.99
N ALA A 54 -9.17 -3.22 9.64
CA ALA A 54 -9.57 -1.89 9.17
C ALA A 54 -9.03 -1.60 7.76
N LEU A 55 -7.76 -1.94 7.51
CA LEU A 55 -7.12 -1.80 6.21
C LEU A 55 -7.79 -2.69 5.16
N TRP A 56 -8.14 -3.92 5.52
CA TRP A 56 -8.84 -4.83 4.61
C TRP A 56 -10.18 -4.25 4.18
N ILE A 57 -11.00 -3.77 5.13
CA ILE A 57 -12.32 -3.19 4.85
C ILE A 57 -12.20 -1.95 3.95
N VAL A 58 -11.28 -1.03 4.28
CA VAL A 58 -11.02 0.17 3.48
C VAL A 58 -10.57 -0.21 2.08
N ASN A 59 -9.57 -1.08 1.93
CA ASN A 59 -9.07 -1.45 0.61
C ASN A 59 -10.09 -2.26 -0.20
N PHE A 60 -10.87 -3.14 0.45
CA PHE A 60 -11.91 -3.93 -0.20
C PHE A 60 -13.01 -3.02 -0.77
N SER A 61 -13.52 -2.08 0.03
CA SER A 61 -14.53 -1.13 -0.44
C SER A 61 -14.04 -0.27 -1.61
N LEU A 62 -12.78 0.22 -1.52
CA LEU A 62 -12.15 0.98 -2.60
C LEU A 62 -11.94 0.12 -3.86
N LEU A 63 -11.55 -1.14 -3.70
CA LEU A 63 -11.38 -2.07 -4.81
C LEU A 63 -12.71 -2.37 -5.52
N LEU A 64 -13.82 -2.52 -4.78
CA LEU A 64 -15.14 -2.71 -5.38
C LEU A 64 -15.56 -1.53 -6.26
N VAL A 65 -15.29 -0.29 -5.81
CA VAL A 65 -15.53 0.92 -6.63
C VAL A 65 -14.60 0.93 -7.85
N GLY A 66 -13.35 0.51 -7.64
CA GLY A 66 -12.30 0.48 -8.65
C GLY A 66 -12.40 -0.64 -9.68
N MET A 67 -13.12 -1.73 -9.39
CA MET A 67 -13.09 -2.94 -10.21
C MET A 67 -13.62 -2.74 -11.62
N LYS A 68 -14.46 -1.71 -11.84
CA LYS A 68 -14.96 -1.35 -13.17
C LYS A 68 -13.85 -0.78 -14.08
N TYR A 69 -12.76 -0.30 -13.49
CA TYR A 69 -11.62 0.30 -14.18
C TYR A 69 -10.39 -0.61 -14.18
N LEU A 70 -10.31 -1.57 -13.24
CA LEU A 70 -9.26 -2.59 -13.24
C LEU A 70 -9.71 -3.80 -14.07
N GLY A 71 -8.80 -4.38 -14.86
CA GLY A 71 -9.07 -5.67 -15.49
C GLY A 71 -9.27 -6.77 -14.45
N ASN A 72 -10.19 -7.72 -14.68
CA ASN A 72 -10.58 -8.78 -13.74
C ASN A 72 -9.38 -9.54 -13.13
N LYS A 73 -8.34 -9.80 -13.93
CA LYS A 73 -7.12 -10.50 -13.45
C LYS A 73 -6.31 -9.67 -12.45
N SER A 74 -6.21 -8.35 -12.66
CA SER A 74 -5.50 -7.45 -11.74
C SER A 74 -6.32 -7.20 -10.48
N ALA A 75 -7.65 -7.09 -10.60
CA ALA A 75 -8.55 -6.97 -9.45
C ALA A 75 -8.45 -8.18 -8.51
N ALA A 76 -8.49 -9.40 -9.04
CA ALA A 76 -8.34 -10.62 -8.24
C ALA A 76 -6.96 -10.71 -7.55
N GLY A 77 -5.88 -10.40 -8.28
CA GLY A 77 -4.53 -10.34 -7.69
C GLY A 77 -4.40 -9.27 -6.61
N THR A 78 -5.05 -8.13 -6.79
CA THR A 78 -5.09 -7.02 -5.82
C THR A 78 -5.84 -7.41 -4.56
N LEU A 79 -6.99 -8.07 -4.69
CA LEU A 79 -7.73 -8.59 -3.54
C LEU A 79 -6.90 -9.59 -2.74
N PHE A 80 -6.18 -10.48 -3.44
CA PHE A 80 -5.27 -11.44 -2.81
C PHE A 80 -4.13 -10.72 -2.07
N ALA A 81 -3.49 -9.74 -2.70
CA ALA A 81 -2.44 -8.94 -2.07
C ALA A 81 -2.95 -8.19 -0.83
N ILE A 82 -4.08 -7.47 -0.93
CA ILE A 82 -4.70 -6.77 0.20
C ILE A 82 -4.97 -7.74 1.36
N THR A 83 -5.48 -8.93 1.06
CA THR A 83 -5.79 -9.94 2.08
C THR A 83 -4.52 -10.41 2.80
N ILE A 84 -3.46 -10.70 2.05
CA ILE A 84 -2.18 -11.13 2.62
C ILE A 84 -1.53 -10.02 3.44
N THR A 85 -1.50 -8.80 2.93
CA THR A 85 -0.98 -7.63 3.64
C THR A 85 -1.73 -7.43 4.94
N SER A 86 -3.06 -7.49 4.92
CA SER A 86 -3.92 -7.30 6.09
C SER A 86 -3.68 -8.37 7.16
N ILE A 87 -3.66 -9.65 6.76
CA ILE A 87 -3.36 -10.77 7.68
C ILE A 87 -1.95 -10.63 8.26
N SER A 88 -0.98 -10.25 7.42
CA SER A 88 0.40 -10.06 7.85
C SER A 88 0.54 -8.93 8.86
N ILE A 89 -0.22 -7.85 8.71
CA ILE A 89 -0.26 -6.75 9.68
C ILE A 89 -0.73 -7.27 11.03
N SER A 90 -1.93 -7.85 11.11
CA SER A 90 -2.50 -8.34 12.36
C SER A 90 -1.58 -9.39 13.01
N PHE A 91 -1.01 -10.28 12.20
CA PHE A 91 -0.07 -11.30 12.68
C PHE A 91 1.20 -10.70 13.26
N PHE A 92 1.86 -9.78 12.54
CA PHE A 92 3.14 -9.23 13.00
C PHE A 92 2.99 -8.25 14.16
N GLU A 93 1.87 -7.54 14.22
CA GLU A 93 1.54 -6.63 15.33
C GLU A 93 1.39 -7.43 16.65
N GLU A 94 0.76 -8.60 16.61
CA GLU A 94 0.63 -9.48 17.77
C GLU A 94 1.93 -10.26 18.06
N ALA A 95 2.62 -10.75 17.02
CA ALA A 95 3.77 -11.64 17.18
C ALA A 95 5.07 -10.91 17.56
N ILE A 96 5.23 -9.63 17.18
CA ILE A 96 6.49 -8.89 17.34
C ILE A 96 6.28 -7.71 18.27
N HIS A 97 6.71 -7.88 19.53
CA HIS A 97 6.70 -6.80 20.51
C HIS A 97 8.08 -6.16 20.63
N ILE A 98 8.19 -4.89 20.21
CA ILE A 98 9.43 -4.12 20.32
C ILE A 98 9.34 -3.27 21.60
N PRO A 99 10.10 -3.59 22.66
CA PRO A 99 9.98 -2.94 23.97
C PRO A 99 10.48 -1.49 23.99
N VAL A 100 11.42 -1.14 23.11
CA VAL A 100 11.95 0.22 22.97
C VAL A 100 11.85 0.63 21.51
N ARG A 101 10.98 1.60 21.22
CA ARG A 101 10.78 2.12 19.88
C ARG A 101 11.55 3.42 19.68
N ILE A 102 12.29 3.49 18.59
CA ILE A 102 12.94 4.73 18.13
C ILE A 102 12.14 5.17 16.90
N LEU A 103 11.32 6.21 17.06
CA LEU A 103 10.35 6.64 16.04
C LEU A 103 10.97 6.84 14.65
N TRP A 104 12.16 7.44 14.57
CA TRP A 104 12.87 7.64 13.31
C TRP A 104 13.35 6.33 12.68
N PHE A 105 13.77 5.36 13.49
CA PHE A 105 14.16 4.04 12.99
C PHE A 105 12.95 3.31 12.43
N ASP A 106 11.84 3.30 13.17
CA ASP A 106 10.59 2.68 12.75
C ASP A 106 10.06 3.33 11.47
N LEU A 107 10.08 4.66 11.39
CA LEU A 107 9.71 5.39 10.17
C LEU A 107 10.55 4.97 8.98
N LEU A 108 11.88 4.93 9.10
CA LEU A 108 12.77 4.59 7.99
C LEU A 108 12.62 3.13 7.58
N ALA A 109 12.72 2.20 8.53
CA ALA A 109 12.62 0.77 8.29
C ALA A 109 11.24 0.40 7.70
N GLY A 110 10.17 0.88 8.34
CA GLY A 110 8.80 0.67 7.89
C GLY A 110 8.57 1.18 6.47
N SER A 111 9.07 2.38 6.15
CA SER A 111 8.92 2.95 4.80
C SER A 111 9.70 2.20 3.72
N ILE A 112 10.87 1.65 4.07
CA ILE A 112 11.65 0.81 3.15
C ILE A 112 10.93 -0.51 2.88
N PHE A 113 10.49 -1.23 3.92
CA PHE A 113 9.76 -2.48 3.75
C PHE A 113 8.44 -2.28 3.02
N LEU A 114 7.70 -1.23 3.37
CA LEU A 114 6.50 -0.80 2.64
C LEU A 114 6.79 -0.61 1.14
N GLY A 115 7.81 0.17 0.81
CA GLY A 115 8.18 0.43 -0.59
C GLY A 115 8.64 -0.82 -1.35
N LEU A 116 9.40 -1.70 -0.69
CA LEU A 116 9.83 -2.99 -1.26
C LEU A 116 8.63 -3.88 -1.58
N GLY A 117 7.71 -4.05 -0.63
CA GLY A 117 6.50 -4.85 -0.80
C GLY A 117 5.63 -4.32 -1.94
N ILE A 118 5.37 -3.00 -1.95
CA ILE A 118 4.61 -2.34 -3.02
C ILE A 118 5.29 -2.53 -4.39
N GLY A 119 6.60 -2.32 -4.47
CA GLY A 119 7.36 -2.48 -5.71
C GLY A 119 7.25 -3.90 -6.27
N ILE A 120 7.35 -4.92 -5.41
CA ILE A 120 7.17 -6.33 -5.81
C ILE A 120 5.76 -6.57 -6.36
N LEU A 121 4.72 -6.08 -5.68
CA LEU A 121 3.33 -6.20 -6.11
C LEU A 121 3.08 -5.54 -7.48
N LEU A 122 3.56 -4.31 -7.64
CA LEU A 122 3.39 -3.55 -8.89
C LEU A 122 4.07 -4.25 -10.08
N ARG A 123 5.23 -4.86 -9.86
CA ARG A 123 5.92 -5.66 -10.90
C ARG A 123 5.12 -6.87 -11.35
N GLN A 124 4.23 -7.41 -10.51
CA GLN A 124 3.31 -8.49 -10.89
C GLN A 124 2.02 -7.98 -11.57
N GLY A 125 1.90 -6.67 -11.82
CA GLY A 125 0.69 -6.04 -12.36
C GLY A 125 -0.46 -6.01 -11.36
N VAL A 126 -0.14 -6.05 -10.07
CA VAL A 126 -1.08 -6.05 -8.96
C VAL A 126 -0.98 -4.72 -8.23
N SER A 127 -2.12 -4.13 -7.91
CA SER A 127 -2.15 -2.91 -7.11
C SER A 127 -1.98 -3.26 -5.63
N ASN A 128 -1.43 -2.33 -4.85
CA ASN A 128 -1.44 -2.41 -3.39
C ASN A 128 -2.85 -2.14 -2.78
N GLY A 129 -3.88 -2.05 -3.62
CA GLY A 129 -5.22 -1.70 -3.17
C GLY A 129 -5.38 -0.21 -2.86
N GLY A 130 -6.63 0.21 -2.82
CA GLY A 130 -7.00 1.49 -2.25
C GLY A 130 -7.05 2.68 -3.21
N ILE A 131 -6.58 3.81 -2.70
CA ILE A 131 -6.86 5.16 -3.22
C ILE A 131 -6.20 5.46 -4.56
N GLY A 132 -5.14 4.72 -4.91
CA GLY A 132 -4.53 4.79 -6.24
C GLY A 132 -5.54 4.58 -7.37
N VAL A 133 -6.54 3.72 -7.17
CA VAL A 133 -7.58 3.50 -8.17
C VAL A 133 -8.50 4.70 -8.30
N ILE A 134 -8.89 5.33 -7.19
CA ILE A 134 -9.69 6.56 -7.21
C ILE A 134 -8.90 7.68 -7.90
N ALA A 135 -7.62 7.83 -7.58
CA ALA A 135 -6.76 8.81 -8.22
C ALA A 135 -6.65 8.60 -9.74
N LEU A 136 -6.57 7.34 -10.19
CA LEU A 136 -6.58 6.98 -11.61
C LEU A 136 -7.92 7.36 -12.28
N ILE A 137 -9.05 7.13 -11.62
CA ILE A 137 -10.37 7.50 -12.14
C ILE A 137 -10.49 9.02 -12.30
N ILE A 138 -10.05 9.79 -11.31
CA ILE A 138 -10.07 11.26 -11.37
C ILE A 138 -9.13 11.76 -12.46
N SER A 139 -7.93 11.19 -12.55
CA SER A 139 -6.94 11.47 -13.60
C SER A 139 -7.52 11.25 -14.99
N TYR A 140 -8.22 10.13 -15.20
CA TYR A 140 -8.88 9.82 -16.46
C TYR A 140 -10.00 10.83 -16.79
N LYS A 141 -10.83 11.19 -15.81
CA LYS A 141 -11.93 12.17 -16.01
C LYS A 141 -11.45 13.60 -16.23
N GLN A 142 -10.35 14.00 -15.62
CA GLN A 142 -9.84 15.38 -15.66
C GLN A 142 -8.67 15.57 -16.64
N HIS A 143 -8.24 14.52 -17.34
CA HIS A 143 -7.09 14.54 -18.25
C HIS A 143 -5.79 15.08 -17.61
N ILE A 144 -5.57 14.77 -16.33
CA ILE A 144 -4.36 15.16 -15.58
C ILE A 144 -3.51 13.94 -15.23
N LEU A 145 -2.23 14.14 -14.91
CA LEU A 145 -1.34 13.08 -14.43
C LEU A 145 -1.86 12.46 -13.12
N PRO A 146 -1.89 11.12 -12.97
CA PRO A 146 -2.45 10.44 -11.80
C PRO A 146 -1.74 10.72 -10.48
N GLY A 147 -0.48 11.15 -10.53
CA GLY A 147 0.27 11.57 -9.35
C GLY A 147 -0.34 12.80 -8.66
N LYS A 148 -0.93 13.75 -9.41
CA LYS A 148 -1.56 14.95 -8.84
C LYS A 148 -2.77 14.63 -7.96
N PRO A 149 -3.83 13.94 -8.45
CA PRO A 149 -4.98 13.59 -7.61
C PRO A 149 -4.59 12.64 -6.49
N LEU A 150 -3.64 11.72 -6.70
CA LEU A 150 -3.15 10.82 -5.65
C LEU A 150 -2.51 11.61 -4.49
N PHE A 151 -1.66 12.57 -4.81
CA PHE A 151 -1.01 13.41 -3.81
C PHE A 151 -2.03 14.22 -3.00
N TRP A 152 -2.99 14.86 -3.68
CA TRP A 152 -4.02 15.64 -3.01
C TRP A 152 -4.91 14.78 -2.09
N ILE A 153 -5.37 13.62 -2.56
CA ILE A 153 -6.20 12.73 -1.73
C ILE A 153 -5.42 12.25 -0.51
N ASN A 154 -4.17 11.79 -0.69
CA ASN A 154 -3.36 11.34 0.44
C ASN A 154 -3.08 12.49 1.42
N CYS A 155 -2.77 13.68 0.93
CA CYS A 155 -2.55 14.86 1.77
C CYS A 155 -3.81 15.22 2.59
N SER A 156 -4.99 15.21 1.96
CA SER A 156 -6.26 15.42 2.66
C SER A 156 -6.50 14.37 3.74
N ILE A 157 -6.24 13.09 3.45
CA ILE A 157 -6.43 12.02 4.42
C ILE A 157 -5.43 12.14 5.57
N PHE A 158 -4.16 12.39 5.28
CA PHE A 158 -3.15 12.59 6.31
C PHE A 158 -3.50 13.77 7.20
N MET A 159 -4.01 14.87 6.64
CA MET A 159 -4.45 16.02 7.41
C MET A 159 -5.62 15.66 8.34
N ILE A 160 -6.62 14.93 7.85
CA ILE A 160 -7.75 14.46 8.67
C ILE A 160 -7.27 13.51 9.77
N THR A 161 -6.51 12.46 9.43
CA THR A 161 -5.99 11.48 10.39
C THR A 161 -5.13 12.15 11.46
N SER A 162 -4.26 13.09 11.06
CA SER A 162 -3.37 13.79 12.00
C SER A 162 -4.10 14.82 12.87
N PHE A 163 -5.18 15.41 12.37
CA PHE A 163 -6.01 16.30 13.18
C PHE A 163 -6.74 15.54 14.30
N VAL A 164 -7.13 14.29 14.05
CA VAL A 164 -7.81 13.43 15.02
C VAL A 164 -6.84 12.79 16.01
N ILE A 165 -5.67 12.34 15.55
CA ILE A 165 -4.71 11.59 16.39
C ILE A 165 -3.63 12.52 16.96
N SER A 166 -2.76 13.06 16.10
CA SER A 166 -1.70 14.00 16.48
C SER A 166 -1.11 14.68 15.25
N TRP A 167 -0.88 15.99 15.34
CA TRP A 167 -0.34 16.79 14.24
C TRP A 167 1.03 16.31 13.74
N GLN A 168 1.86 15.73 14.62
CA GLN A 168 3.21 15.27 14.28
C GLN A 168 3.20 14.14 13.24
N ILE A 169 2.15 13.31 13.28
CA ILE A 169 1.97 12.17 12.37
C ILE A 169 1.88 12.62 10.91
N PHE A 170 1.37 13.83 10.65
CA PHE A 170 1.24 14.37 9.30
C PHE A 170 2.58 14.42 8.57
N ILE A 171 3.61 14.93 9.25
CA ILE A 171 4.95 15.08 8.69
C ILE A 171 5.57 13.69 8.49
N PHE A 172 5.39 12.78 9.44
CA PHE A 172 5.88 11.41 9.33
C PHE A 172 5.21 10.64 8.19
N ALA A 173 3.90 10.82 7.97
CA ALA A 173 3.17 10.25 6.86
C ALA A 173 3.73 10.71 5.50
N LEU A 174 4.01 12.01 5.38
CA LEU A 174 4.59 12.58 4.16
C LEU A 174 6.01 12.06 3.90
N ILE A 175 6.85 11.99 4.94
CA ILE A 175 8.21 11.43 4.83
C ILE A 175 8.13 9.96 4.46
N SER A 176 7.26 9.18 5.12
CA SER A 176 7.08 7.76 4.84
C SER A 176 6.65 7.53 3.40
N GLN A 177 5.65 8.28 2.92
CA GLN A 177 5.18 8.19 1.55
C GLN A 177 6.27 8.58 0.54
N TRP A 178 7.08 9.59 0.84
CA TRP A 178 8.17 9.99 -0.04
C TRP A 178 9.24 8.89 -0.14
N ILE A 179 9.69 8.34 0.99
CA ILE A 179 10.68 7.26 1.03
C ILE A 179 10.15 6.01 0.31
N SER A 180 8.93 5.58 0.66
CA SER A 180 8.34 4.38 0.07
C SER A 180 8.17 4.52 -1.44
N THR A 181 7.76 5.70 -1.93
CA THR A 181 7.69 6.00 -3.37
C THR A 181 9.06 5.86 -4.05
N ARG A 182 10.13 6.39 -3.45
CA ARG A 182 11.49 6.24 -4.00
C ARG A 182 11.94 4.78 -4.07
N ILE A 183 11.65 3.99 -3.04
CA ILE A 183 11.96 2.56 -3.03
C ILE A 183 11.15 1.82 -4.10
N VAL A 184 9.86 2.15 -4.26
CA VAL A 184 9.03 1.61 -5.34
C VAL A 184 9.64 1.90 -6.71
N ASP A 185 10.04 3.15 -6.97
CA ASP A 185 10.67 3.55 -8.23
C ASP A 185 11.96 2.74 -8.49
N ILE A 186 12.79 2.54 -7.47
CA ILE A 186 14.01 1.72 -7.56
C ILE A 186 13.64 0.27 -7.90
N VAL A 187 12.72 -0.34 -7.15
CA VAL A 187 12.32 -1.74 -7.37
C VAL A 187 11.72 -1.94 -8.77
N CYS A 188 10.90 -1.00 -9.23
CA CYS A 188 10.28 -1.04 -10.55
C CYS A 188 11.27 -0.77 -11.69
N SER A 189 12.30 0.05 -11.46
CA SER A 189 13.35 0.33 -12.44
C SER A 189 14.43 -0.75 -12.52
N LEU A 190 14.54 -1.62 -11.51
CA LEU A 190 15.41 -2.80 -11.56
C LEU A 190 14.92 -3.76 -12.66
N ASN A 191 15.64 -3.71 -13.78
CA ASN A 191 15.50 -4.64 -14.91
C ASN A 191 16.01 -6.03 -14.50
N VAL A 192 15.30 -6.73 -13.63
CA VAL A 192 15.50 -8.18 -13.49
C VAL A 192 14.91 -8.79 -14.75
N TYR A 193 15.77 -9.24 -15.66
CA TYR A 193 15.40 -9.93 -16.90
C TYR A 193 14.22 -10.87 -16.68
N TYR A 194 13.04 -10.42 -17.10
CA TYR A 194 12.00 -11.30 -17.62
C TYR A 194 11.49 -10.63 -18.89
N THR A 195 12.01 -11.13 -20.00
CA THR A 195 11.50 -10.94 -21.34
C THR A 195 10.04 -11.35 -21.37
N TYR A 196 9.14 -10.40 -21.11
CA TYR A 196 7.77 -10.47 -21.59
C TYR A 196 7.57 -9.28 -22.50
N THR A 197 7.97 -9.48 -23.77
CA THR A 197 7.41 -8.73 -24.88
C THR A 197 5.89 -8.94 -24.85
N LEU A 198 5.15 -7.97 -24.32
CA LEU A 198 3.75 -7.84 -24.68
C LEU A 198 3.74 -7.37 -26.13
N ASP A 199 3.66 -8.35 -27.02
CA ASP A 199 3.31 -8.18 -28.42
C ASP A 199 1.87 -7.65 -28.47
N TRP A 200 1.69 -6.37 -28.14
CA TRP A 200 0.47 -5.63 -28.42
C TRP A 200 0.49 -5.33 -29.94
N LYS A 201 0.18 -6.36 -30.72
CA LYS A 201 -0.01 -6.18 -32.16
C LYS A 201 -0.93 -4.99 -32.39
N ARG A 202 -0.35 -3.98 -33.05
CA ARG A 202 -0.95 -3.15 -34.09
C ARG A 202 -2.38 -3.56 -34.44
N LYS A 203 -3.32 -2.64 -34.22
CA LYS A 203 -4.13 -2.04 -35.27
C LYS A 203 -4.74 -0.74 -34.76
#